data_AF-N9LUL1-F1
#
_entry.id   AF-N9LUL1-F1
#
_cell.length_a   1.000
_cell.length_b   1.000
_cell.length_c   1.000
_cell.angle_alpha   90.00
_cell.angle_beta   90.00
_cell.angle_gamma   90.00
#
_symmetry.space_group_name_H-M   'P 1'
#
loop_
_entity.id
_entity.type
_entity.pdbx_description
1 polymer ?
#
loop_
_entity_poly.entity_id
_entity_poly.type
_entity_poly.pdbx_seq_one_letter_code
_entity_poly.pdbx_strand_id
1 'polypeptide(L)'
;MLFSSLLLTACDHSSNQPEKKVEIKAAPKLNNDATSYAQAAWKLINEIDPIVYNKQSTEIEDKVRKPLRQLSTDWRINVKMTDSVTEGKYALCRKALTSLDTWARDVKENVSSSTQKQADYERDKAQCKDAIDNPALGNTSPK
;
A
#
# COMPACT_ATOMS: atom_id res chain seq x y z
N MET A 1 43.32 33.39 34.82
CA MET A 1 42.79 32.29 33.99
C MET A 1 41.48 31.85 34.62
N LEU A 2 40.34 32.29 34.05
CA LEU A 2 39.00 31.92 34.49
C LEU A 2 38.57 30.64 33.78
N PHE A 3 38.45 29.53 34.50
CA PHE A 3 37.71 28.36 34.02
C PHE A 3 36.23 28.56 34.36
N SER A 4 35.43 28.91 33.36
CA SER A 4 33.98 28.91 33.43
C SER A 4 33.48 27.47 33.30
N SER A 5 33.12 26.86 34.43
CA SER A 5 32.32 25.63 34.45
C SER A 5 30.86 26.00 34.25
N LEU A 6 30.38 25.85 33.01
CA LEU A 6 28.96 25.86 32.68
C LEU A 6 28.30 24.62 33.30
N LEU A 7 27.67 24.77 34.46
CA LEU A 7 26.72 23.79 34.99
C LEU A 7 25.42 23.94 34.21
N LEU A 8 25.19 23.03 33.25
CA LEU A 8 23.86 22.81 32.67
C LEU A 8 22.97 22.17 33.74
N THR A 9 22.17 23.00 34.43
CA THR A 9 21.02 22.52 35.20
C THR A 9 19.98 21.98 34.21
N ALA A 10 19.88 20.66 34.09
CA ALA A 10 18.70 20.05 33.50
C ALA A 10 17.50 20.41 34.38
N CYS A 11 16.53 21.14 33.83
CA CYS A 11 15.24 21.33 34.45
C CYS A 11 14.52 19.99 34.51
N ASP A 12 14.70 19.27 35.62
CA ASP A 12 13.78 18.22 36.03
C ASP A 12 12.47 18.90 36.45
N HIS A 13 11.58 19.12 35.48
CA HIS A 13 10.18 19.39 35.77
C HIS A 13 9.47 18.04 35.77
N SER A 14 9.65 17.30 36.87
CA SER A 14 8.91 16.10 37.20
C SER A 14 7.42 16.44 37.26
N SER A 15 6.73 16.32 36.12
CA SER A 15 5.28 16.34 36.05
C SER A 15 4.75 15.10 36.74
N ASN A 16 4.20 15.29 37.93
CA ASN A 16 3.48 14.31 38.74
C ASN A 16 2.14 13.98 38.06
N GLN A 17 2.18 13.37 36.87
CA GLN A 17 1.03 12.76 36.23
C GLN A 17 1.15 11.24 36.38
N PRO A 18 0.09 10.53 36.80
CA PRO A 18 0.11 9.09 36.85
C PRO A 18 0.45 8.57 35.45
N GLU A 19 1.52 7.78 35.35
CA GLU A 19 1.91 7.09 34.12
C GLU A 19 0.68 6.35 33.61
N LYS A 20 0.05 6.88 32.56
CA LYS A 20 -0.93 6.12 31.79
C LYS A 20 -0.16 4.94 31.24
N LYS A 21 -0.28 3.81 31.91
CA LYS A 21 0.24 2.51 31.47
C LYS A 21 -0.33 2.28 30.08
N VAL A 22 0.44 2.63 29.06
CA VAL A 22 0.08 2.39 27.67
C VAL A 22 0.07 0.87 27.55
N GLU A 23 -1.11 0.27 27.49
CA GLU A 23 -1.24 -1.14 27.16
C GLU A 23 -0.69 -1.34 25.76
N ILE A 24 0.55 -1.85 25.68
CA ILE A 24 1.15 -2.27 24.43
C ILE A 24 0.37 -3.50 23.97
N LYS A 25 -0.64 -3.27 23.13
CA LYS A 25 -1.32 -4.36 22.43
C LYS A 25 -0.28 -5.11 21.61
N ALA A 26 -0.28 -6.44 21.71
CA ALA A 26 0.57 -7.27 20.88
C ALA A 26 0.35 -6.92 19.40
N ALA A 27 1.44 -6.87 18.64
CA ALA A 27 1.34 -6.67 17.19
C ALA A 27 0.40 -7.73 16.59
N PRO A 28 -0.52 -7.36 15.69
CA PRO A 28 -1.36 -8.32 14.99
C PRO A 28 -0.48 -9.40 14.34
N LYS A 29 -0.87 -10.67 14.48
CA LYS A 29 -0.19 -11.76 13.76
C LYS A 29 -0.50 -11.61 12.28
N LEU A 30 0.53 -11.37 11.48
CA LEU A 30 0.41 -11.30 10.02
C LEU A 30 0.03 -12.67 9.44
N ASN A 31 -0.90 -12.69 8.48
CA ASN A 31 -1.26 -13.89 7.72
C ASN A 31 -0.37 -14.02 6.47
N ASN A 32 -0.07 -15.24 6.03
CA ASN A 32 0.62 -15.49 4.77
C ASN A 32 -0.34 -15.59 3.58
N ASP A 33 -1.64 -15.79 3.81
CA ASP A 33 -2.63 -15.88 2.74
C ASP A 33 -3.08 -14.49 2.26
N ALA A 34 -2.71 -14.15 1.02
CA ALA A 34 -3.08 -12.90 0.37
C ALA A 34 -4.34 -13.01 -0.50
N THR A 35 -4.99 -14.18 -0.58
CA THR A 35 -6.10 -14.45 -1.52
C THR A 35 -7.25 -13.47 -1.35
N SER A 36 -7.66 -13.20 -0.11
CA SER A 36 -8.76 -12.26 0.19
C SER A 36 -8.45 -10.84 -0.29
N TYR A 37 -7.22 -10.38 -0.06
CA TYR A 37 -6.75 -9.07 -0.52
C TYR A 37 -6.58 -9.00 -2.04
N ALA A 38 -6.16 -10.08 -2.69
CA ALA A 38 -6.09 -10.15 -4.15
C ALA A 38 -7.48 -10.03 -4.79
N GLN A 39 -8.47 -10.75 -4.26
CA GLN A 39 -9.86 -10.65 -4.72
C GLN A 39 -10.45 -9.25 -4.48
N ALA A 40 -10.18 -8.66 -3.30
CA ALA A 40 -10.58 -7.30 -2.99
C ALA A 40 -9.94 -6.29 -3.95
N ALA A 41 -8.66 -6.45 -4.28
CA ALA A 41 -7.95 -5.61 -5.23
C ALA A 41 -8.54 -5.72 -6.63
N TRP A 42 -8.82 -6.93 -7.10
CA TRP A 42 -9.45 -7.15 -8.40
C TRP A 42 -10.83 -6.50 -8.49
N LYS A 43 -11.67 -6.70 -7.47
CA LYS A 43 -12.99 -6.06 -7.40
C LYS A 43 -12.85 -4.54 -7.44
N LEU A 44 -12.02 -3.99 -6.57
CA LEU A 44 -11.82 -2.55 -6.45
C LEU A 44 -11.34 -1.93 -7.76
N ILE A 45 -10.31 -2.52 -8.40
CA ILE A 45 -9.74 -2.00 -9.65
C ILE A 45 -10.82 -1.92 -10.73
N ASN A 46 -11.63 -2.96 -10.93
CA ASN A 46 -12.68 -2.95 -11.96
C ASN A 46 -13.84 -1.98 -11.64
N GLU A 47 -14.02 -1.62 -10.38
CA GLU A 47 -15.02 -0.62 -9.97
C GLU A 47 -14.54 0.80 -10.27
N ILE A 48 -13.27 1.11 -10.01
CA ILE A 48 -12.77 2.49 -10.00
C ILE A 48 -11.94 2.87 -11.23
N ASP A 49 -11.38 1.91 -11.96
CA ASP A 49 -10.59 2.22 -13.16
C ASP A 49 -11.34 2.98 -14.25
N PRO A 50 -12.68 2.83 -14.44
CA PRO A 50 -13.39 3.61 -15.44
C PRO A 50 -13.33 5.12 -15.17
N ILE A 51 -13.22 5.53 -13.90
CA ILE A 51 -13.05 6.94 -13.50
C ILE A 51 -11.75 7.51 -14.08
N VAL A 52 -10.69 6.70 -14.09
CA VAL A 52 -9.38 7.08 -14.63
C VAL A 52 -9.39 7.11 -16.15
N TYR A 53 -9.97 6.09 -16.80
CA TYR A 53 -10.15 6.07 -18.26
C TYR A 53 -10.96 7.26 -18.77
N ASN A 54 -12.04 7.61 -18.06
CA ASN A 54 -12.92 8.73 -18.40
C ASN A 54 -12.36 10.10 -17.99
N LYS A 55 -11.15 10.14 -17.43
CA LYS A 55 -10.46 11.37 -16.99
C LYS A 55 -11.31 12.25 -16.07
N GLN A 56 -12.08 11.62 -15.18
CA GLN A 56 -12.92 12.30 -14.19
C GLN A 56 -12.04 12.87 -13.05
N SER A 57 -11.19 13.85 -13.37
CA SER A 57 -10.10 14.34 -12.51
C SER A 57 -10.55 14.82 -11.14
N THR A 58 -11.76 15.38 -11.04
CA THR A 58 -12.37 15.83 -9.78
C THR A 58 -12.70 14.68 -8.84
N GLU A 59 -12.90 13.47 -9.36
CA GLU A 59 -13.25 12.28 -8.58
C GLU A 59 -12.03 11.43 -8.19
N ILE A 60 -10.89 11.64 -8.84
CA ILE A 60 -9.72 10.77 -8.72
C ILE A 60 -9.19 10.69 -7.29
N GLU A 61 -9.05 11.81 -6.58
CA GLU A 61 -8.45 11.74 -5.23
C GLU A 61 -9.32 10.93 -4.27
N ASP A 62 -10.63 11.20 -4.27
CA ASP A 62 -11.55 10.62 -3.29
C ASP A 62 -12.05 9.22 -3.66
N LYS A 63 -12.37 8.99 -4.93
CA LYS A 63 -12.96 7.73 -5.38
C LYS A 63 -11.94 6.71 -5.91
N VAL A 64 -10.73 7.14 -6.26
CA VAL A 64 -9.70 6.25 -6.80
C VAL A 64 -8.53 6.12 -5.82
N ARG A 65 -7.80 7.21 -5.58
CA ARG A 65 -6.51 7.16 -4.88
C ARG A 65 -6.64 6.80 -3.42
N LYS A 66 -7.60 7.39 -2.70
CA LYS A 66 -7.85 7.06 -1.28
C LYS A 66 -8.20 5.57 -1.10
N PRO A 67 -9.19 4.98 -1.81
CA PRO A 67 -9.47 3.55 -1.73
C PRO A 67 -8.28 2.65 -2.07
N LEU A 68 -7.52 2.97 -3.13
CA LEU A 68 -6.33 2.20 -3.52
C LEU A 68 -5.27 2.17 -2.41
N ARG A 69 -4.98 3.34 -1.81
CA ARG A 69 -4.00 3.46 -0.72
C ARG A 69 -4.49 2.76 0.54
N GLN A 70 -5.78 2.87 0.86
CA GLN A 70 -6.38 2.20 2.01
C GLN A 70 -6.19 0.69 1.87
N LEU A 71 -6.63 0.09 0.76
CA LEU A 71 -6.49 -1.33 0.53
C LEU A 71 -5.02 -1.78 0.50
N SER A 72 -4.13 -0.99 -0.12
CA SER A 72 -2.70 -1.29 -0.14
C SER A 72 -2.05 -1.24 1.25
N THR A 73 -2.52 -0.34 2.11
CA THR A 73 -2.07 -0.20 3.49
C THR A 73 -2.58 -1.37 4.34
N ASP A 74 -3.88 -1.67 4.23
CA ASP A 74 -4.49 -2.79 4.93
C ASP A 74 -3.82 -4.12 4.53
N TRP A 75 -3.53 -4.31 3.24
CA TRP A 75 -2.77 -5.45 2.76
C TRP A 75 -1.43 -5.57 3.48
N ARG A 76 -0.61 -4.51 3.48
CA ARG A 76 0.71 -4.52 4.14
C ARG A 76 0.66 -4.76 5.65
N ILE A 77 -0.41 -4.33 6.31
CA ILE A 77 -0.58 -4.48 7.77
C ILE A 77 -1.04 -5.90 8.14
N ASN A 78 -1.73 -6.60 7.26
CA ASN A 78 -2.38 -7.87 7.59
C ASN A 78 -1.77 -9.08 6.87
N VAL A 79 -1.08 -8.85 5.76
CA VAL A 79 -0.36 -9.88 5.00
C VAL A 79 1.13 -9.74 5.27
N LYS A 80 1.76 -10.86 5.60
CA LYS A 80 3.20 -10.92 5.84
C LYS A 80 3.94 -10.62 4.54
N MET A 81 4.59 -9.46 4.50
CA MET A 81 5.61 -9.13 3.51
C MET A 81 6.89 -9.92 3.81
N THR A 82 6.83 -11.24 3.71
CA THR A 82 8.03 -12.02 3.43
C THR A 82 8.17 -12.07 1.90
N ASP A 83 9.41 -12.15 1.43
CA ASP A 83 9.89 -12.40 0.06
C ASP A 83 8.84 -12.88 -0.96
N SER A 84 9.06 -12.61 -2.25
CA SER A 84 8.14 -12.92 -3.38
C SER A 84 7.53 -14.33 -3.40
N VAL A 85 8.09 -15.25 -2.61
CA VAL A 85 7.62 -16.61 -2.36
C VAL A 85 6.37 -16.68 -1.46
N THR A 86 6.19 -15.76 -0.50
CA THR A 86 5.08 -15.81 0.49
C THR A 86 3.86 -14.97 0.19
N GLU A 87 3.97 -13.77 -0.43
CA GLU A 87 2.79 -13.16 -1.10
C GLU A 87 2.39 -14.01 -2.33
N GLY A 88 3.33 -14.81 -2.83
CA GLY A 88 3.23 -15.54 -4.08
C GLY A 88 2.91 -14.60 -5.24
N LYS A 89 2.28 -15.15 -6.27
CA LYS A 89 1.76 -14.39 -7.42
C LYS A 89 0.74 -13.30 -7.10
N TYR A 90 0.11 -13.30 -5.92
CA TYR A 90 -0.88 -12.27 -5.57
C TYR A 90 -0.23 -10.90 -5.34
N ALA A 91 1.10 -10.85 -5.19
CA ALA A 91 1.86 -9.61 -5.30
C ALA A 91 1.60 -8.85 -6.62
N LEU A 92 1.24 -9.55 -7.71
CA LEU A 92 0.87 -8.93 -8.99
C LEU A 92 -0.40 -8.07 -8.86
N CYS A 93 -1.34 -8.44 -7.98
CA CYS A 93 -2.51 -7.61 -7.71
C CYS A 93 -2.18 -6.36 -6.90
N ARG A 94 -1.23 -6.44 -5.95
CA ARG A 94 -0.71 -5.26 -5.26
C ARG A 94 0.05 -4.32 -6.21
N LYS A 95 0.75 -4.90 -7.20
CA LYS A 95 1.40 -4.14 -8.28
C LYS A 95 0.35 -3.39 -9.13
N ALA A 96 -0.73 -4.06 -9.52
CA ALA A 96 -1.84 -3.44 -10.25
C ALA A 96 -2.49 -2.26 -9.50
N LEU A 97 -2.66 -2.35 -8.18
CA LEU A 97 -3.13 -1.23 -7.35
C LEU A 97 -2.18 -0.03 -7.44
N THR A 98 -0.87 -0.29 -7.39
CA THR A 98 0.18 0.74 -7.40
C THR A 98 0.30 1.42 -8.76
N SER A 99 0.26 0.65 -9.86
CA SER A 99 0.29 1.21 -11.21
C SER A 99 -0.98 2.01 -11.53
N LEU A 100 -2.16 1.59 -11.04
CA LEU A 100 -3.38 2.39 -11.14
C LEU A 100 -3.29 3.71 -10.37
N ASP A 101 -2.80 3.72 -9.11
CA ASP A 101 -2.63 5.00 -8.37
C ASP A 101 -1.67 5.94 -9.08
N THR A 102 -0.59 5.40 -9.66
CA THR A 102 0.41 6.16 -10.39
C THR A 102 -0.17 6.76 -11.66
N TRP A 103 -0.90 5.99 -12.45
CA TRP A 103 -1.57 6.50 -13.66
C TRP A 103 -2.69 7.50 -13.31
N ALA A 104 -3.50 7.21 -12.30
CA ALA A 104 -4.57 8.10 -11.84
C ALA A 104 -4.03 9.47 -11.41
N ARG A 105 -2.86 9.50 -10.75
CA ARG A 105 -2.17 10.75 -10.43
C ARG A 105 -1.86 11.57 -11.69
N ASP A 106 -1.29 10.95 -12.70
CA ASP A 106 -0.94 11.62 -13.96
C ASP A 106 -2.17 12.16 -14.69
N VAL A 107 -3.26 11.39 -14.70
CA VAL A 107 -4.54 11.84 -15.27
C VAL A 107 -5.07 13.06 -14.51
N LYS A 108 -5.02 13.04 -13.18
CA LYS A 108 -5.44 14.18 -12.34
C LYS A 108 -4.56 15.42 -12.56
N GLU A 109 -3.26 15.24 -12.71
CA GLU A 109 -2.28 16.30 -12.95
C GLU A 109 -2.21 16.73 -14.43
N ASN A 110 -3.03 16.15 -15.32
CA ASN A 110 -3.05 16.38 -16.77
C ASN A 110 -1.67 16.23 -17.43
N VAL A 111 -0.88 15.24 -16.98
CA VAL A 111 0.45 14.97 -17.52
C VAL A 111 0.35 14.44 -18.95
N SER A 112 1.08 15.07 -19.88
CA SER A 112 1.05 14.75 -21.31
C SER A 112 1.58 13.37 -21.68
N SER A 113 2.38 12.73 -20.81
CA SER A 113 2.99 11.41 -21.01
C SER A 113 2.30 10.26 -20.27
N SER A 114 1.01 10.40 -19.92
CA SER A 114 0.27 9.37 -19.16
C SER A 114 0.08 8.03 -19.89
N THR A 115 0.29 7.97 -21.21
CA THR A 115 0.09 6.76 -22.04
C THR A 115 0.94 5.57 -21.60
N GLN A 116 2.20 5.79 -21.21
CA GLN A 116 3.07 4.69 -20.75
C GLN A 116 2.55 4.09 -19.44
N LYS A 117 2.10 4.94 -18.51
CA LYS A 117 1.55 4.50 -17.23
C LYS A 117 0.20 3.79 -17.38
N GLN A 118 -0.60 4.20 -18.36
CA GLN A 118 -1.80 3.45 -18.75
C GLN A 118 -1.42 2.03 -19.21
N ALA A 119 -0.47 1.90 -20.15
CA ALA A 119 -0.02 0.60 -20.64
C ALA A 119 0.59 -0.28 -19.54
N ASP A 120 1.35 0.33 -18.63
CA ASP A 120 1.91 -0.36 -17.46
C ASP A 120 0.81 -0.91 -16.54
N TYR A 121 -0.21 -0.10 -16.28
CA TYR A 121 -1.37 -0.51 -15.50
C TYR A 121 -2.17 -1.63 -16.19
N GLU A 122 -2.45 -1.51 -17.50
CA GLU A 122 -3.20 -2.52 -18.25
C GLU A 122 -2.50 -3.89 -18.23
N ARG A 123 -1.18 -3.91 -18.42
CA ARG A 123 -0.36 -5.12 -18.26
C ARG A 123 -0.46 -5.67 -16.85
N ASP A 124 -0.26 -4.84 -15.83
CA ASP A 124 -0.27 -5.30 -14.43
C ASP A 124 -1.66 -5.79 -14.00
N LYS A 125 -2.74 -5.17 -14.50
CA LYS A 125 -4.13 -5.64 -14.32
C LYS A 125 -4.32 -7.03 -14.92
N ALA A 126 -3.83 -7.26 -16.14
CA ALA A 126 -3.89 -8.57 -16.78
C ALA A 126 -3.12 -9.64 -15.99
N GLN A 127 -1.93 -9.29 -15.49
CA GLN A 127 -1.13 -10.18 -14.63
C GLN A 127 -1.83 -10.51 -13.31
N CYS A 128 -2.52 -9.55 -12.70
CA CYS A 128 -3.37 -9.81 -11.52
C CYS A 128 -4.53 -10.76 -11.83
N LYS A 129 -5.19 -10.58 -12.98
CA LYS A 129 -6.29 -11.46 -13.40
C LYS A 129 -5.80 -12.90 -13.58
N ASP A 130 -4.69 -13.08 -14.28
CA ASP A 130 -4.09 -14.40 -14.46
C ASP A 130 -3.70 -15.04 -13.12
N ALA A 131 -3.16 -14.26 -12.18
CA ALA A 131 -2.85 -14.74 -10.85
C ALA A 131 -4.08 -15.24 -10.08
N ILE A 132 -5.23 -14.58 -10.27
CA ILE A 132 -6.51 -14.98 -9.67
C ILE A 132 -7.11 -16.20 -10.35
N ASP A 133 -7.09 -16.25 -11.69
CA ASP A 133 -7.70 -17.32 -12.47
C ASP A 133 -6.92 -18.63 -12.40
N ASN A 134 -5.60 -18.53 -12.28
CA ASN A 134 -4.69 -19.67 -12.29
C ASN A 134 -3.91 -19.78 -10.96
N PRO A 135 -4.58 -20.05 -9.82
CA PRO A 135 -3.97 -20.05 -8.49
C PRO A 135 -2.94 -21.17 -8.24
N ALA A 136 -2.75 -22.11 -9.18
CA ALA A 136 -1.69 -23.13 -9.12
C ALA A 136 -0.33 -22.69 -9.73
N LEU A 137 -0.30 -21.85 -10.78
CA LEU A 137 0.90 -21.59 -11.61
C LEU A 137 1.97 -20.65 -10.99
N GLY A 138 1.83 -20.26 -9.72
CA GLY A 138 2.63 -19.19 -9.10
C GLY A 138 3.39 -19.59 -7.83
N ASN A 139 3.20 -20.84 -7.37
CA ASN A 139 3.95 -21.42 -6.26
C ASN A 139 5.00 -22.36 -6.85
N THR A 140 5.93 -21.83 -7.65
CA THR A 140 7.12 -22.63 -7.97
C THR A 140 7.94 -22.73 -6.69
N SER A 141 8.08 -23.95 -6.16
CA SER A 141 8.98 -24.23 -5.05
C SER A 141 10.36 -23.61 -5.33
N PRO A 142 11.04 -23.03 -4.32
CA PRO A 142 12.42 -22.63 -4.49
C PRO A 142 13.21 -23.87 -4.94
N LYS A 143 14.03 -23.72 -5.99
CA LYS A 143 15.05 -24.73 -6.34
C LYS A 143 16.19 -24.67 -5.33
#